data_AF-A0AAE8QJY6-F1
#
_entry.id   AF-A0AAE8QJY6-F1
#
_cell.length_a   1.000
_cell.length_b   1.000
_cell.length_c   1.000
_cell.angle_alpha   90.00
_cell.angle_beta   90.00
_cell.angle_gamma   90.00
#
_symmetry.space_group_name_H-M   'P 1'
#
loop_
_entity.id
_entity.type
_entity.pdbx_description
1 polymer ?
#
loop_
_entity_poly.entity_id
_entity_poly.type
_entity_poly.pdbx_seq_one_letter_code
_entity_poly.pdbx_strand_id
1 'polypeptide(L)'
;VTWRRAAVLLTTEVARNVEGTPLVRVVHSPTLSLPIHKVVAIKRDAYRPFAGKTMDSYASNATIVRRDQWICAYCDGPADTVDH
;
A
#
# COMPACT_ATOMS: atom_id res chain seq x y z
N VAL A 1 3.72 -5.94 1.73
CA VAL A 1 3.79 -5.03 0.55
C VAL A 1 4.00 -5.86 -0.69
N THR A 2 3.38 -5.54 -1.83
CA THR A 2 3.60 -6.28 -3.09
C THR A 2 5.03 -6.05 -3.60
N TRP A 3 5.61 -7.00 -4.34
CA TRP A 3 6.98 -6.83 -4.88
C TRP A 3 7.09 -5.58 -5.78
N ARG A 4 6.04 -5.22 -6.52
CA ARG A 4 6.00 -4.00 -7.35
C ARG A 4 6.13 -2.75 -6.50
N ARG A 5 5.41 -2.69 -5.38
CA ARG A 5 5.50 -1.55 -4.46
C ARG A 5 6.85 -1.51 -3.73
N ALA A 6 7.42 -2.66 -3.40
CA ALA A 6 8.78 -2.73 -2.85
C ALA A 6 9.83 -2.21 -3.85
N ALA A 7 9.72 -2.59 -5.13
CA ALA A 7 10.60 -2.10 -6.19
C ALA A 7 10.57 -0.56 -6.25
N VAL A 8 9.38 0.04 -6.28
CA VAL A 8 9.22 1.50 -6.25
C VAL A 8 9.96 2.12 -5.06
N LEU A 9 9.69 1.63 -3.84
CA LEU A 9 10.28 2.19 -2.62
C LEU A 9 11.82 2.08 -2.58
N LEU A 10 12.38 0.99 -3.12
CA LEU A 10 13.82 0.80 -3.21
C LEU A 10 14.42 1.73 -4.29
N THR A 11 13.81 1.81 -5.48
CA THR A 11 14.31 2.68 -6.56
C THR A 11 14.23 4.16 -6.23
N THR A 12 13.26 4.58 -5.44
CA THR A 12 13.14 5.98 -4.98
C THR A 12 13.93 6.24 -3.71
N GLU A 13 14.80 5.31 -3.28
CA GLU A 13 15.63 5.46 -2.09
C GLU A 13 14.85 5.70 -0.78
N VAL A 14 13.57 5.33 -0.73
CA VAL A 14 12.69 5.48 0.45
C VAL A 14 12.81 4.28 1.38
N ALA A 15 13.21 3.13 0.85
CA ALA A 15 13.43 1.90 1.60
C ALA A 15 14.81 1.30 1.29
N ARG A 16 15.23 0.36 2.14
CA ARG A 16 16.41 -0.49 1.93
C ARG A 16 16.06 -1.96 2.14
N ASN A 17 16.75 -2.86 1.45
CA ASN A 17 16.68 -4.27 1.77
C ASN A 17 17.27 -4.54 3.17
N VAL A 18 16.67 -5.48 3.89
CA VAL A 18 17.22 -5.93 5.17
C VAL A 18 18.17 -7.09 4.90
N GLU A 19 19.43 -6.91 5.28
CA GLU A 19 20.47 -7.92 5.17
C GLU A 19 20.10 -9.20 5.93
N GLY A 20 20.56 -10.35 5.43
CA GLY A 20 20.25 -11.66 6.00
C GLY A 20 18.83 -12.18 5.74
N THR A 21 17.97 -11.39 5.09
CA THR A 21 16.62 -11.87 4.71
C THR A 21 16.62 -12.49 3.32
N PRO A 22 15.78 -13.52 3.06
CA PRO A 22 15.78 -14.24 1.78
C PRO A 22 15.54 -13.32 0.58
N LEU A 23 16.25 -13.55 -0.52
CA LEU A 23 15.99 -12.89 -1.79
C LEU A 23 14.68 -13.43 -2.37
N VAL A 24 13.76 -12.54 -2.73
CA VAL A 24 12.48 -12.93 -3.35
C VAL A 24 12.57 -12.85 -4.86
N ARG A 25 13.21 -11.81 -5.38
CA ARG A 25 13.29 -11.55 -6.81
C ARG A 25 14.41 -10.57 -7.12
N VAL A 26 14.97 -10.66 -8.32
CA VAL A 26 15.77 -9.59 -8.92
C VAL A 26 14.97 -8.99 -10.07
N VAL A 27 14.87 -7.67 -10.11
CA VAL A 27 14.21 -6.92 -11.19
C VAL A 27 15.27 -6.21 -12.00
N HIS A 28 15.16 -6.28 -13.32
CA HIS A 28 16.13 -5.68 -14.23
C HIS A 28 15.49 -4.58 -15.06
N SER A 29 16.25 -3.52 -15.32
CA SER A 29 16.06 -2.54 -16.38
C SER A 29 17.38 -2.41 -17.17
N PRO A 30 17.41 -1.69 -18.30
CA PRO A 30 18.65 -1.49 -19.06
C PRO A 30 19.79 -0.86 -18.24
N THR A 31 19.49 -0.10 -17.19
CA THR A 31 20.46 0.65 -16.39
C THR A 31 20.55 0.21 -14.93
N LEU A 32 19.68 -0.69 -14.48
CA LEU A 32 19.56 -1.06 -13.07
C LEU A 32 19.27 -2.55 -12.90
N SER A 33 19.94 -3.17 -11.93
CA SER A 33 19.59 -4.48 -11.40
C SER A 33 19.24 -4.32 -9.92
N LEU A 34 18.00 -4.61 -9.56
CA LEU A 34 17.45 -4.37 -8.23
C LEU A 34 17.09 -5.69 -7.55
N PRO A 35 17.88 -6.15 -6.55
CA PRO A 35 17.46 -7.24 -5.69
C PRO A 35 16.33 -6.78 -4.75
N ILE A 36 15.32 -7.61 -4.57
CA ILE A 36 14.21 -7.37 -3.65
C ILE A 36 14.17 -8.52 -2.65
N HIS A 37 14.43 -8.19 -1.39
CA HIS A 37 14.42 -9.16 -0.29
C HIS A 37 13.01 -9.33 0.29
N LYS A 38 12.83 -10.40 1.06
CA LYS A 38 11.58 -10.70 1.78
C LYS A 38 11.17 -9.57 2.72
N VAL A 39 12.16 -8.87 3.28
CA VAL A 39 11.95 -7.74 4.17
C VAL A 39 12.65 -6.51 3.59
N VAL A 40 11.88 -5.44 3.46
CA VAL A 40 12.37 -4.08 3.15
C VAL A 40 12.01 -3.16 4.30
N ALA A 41 12.95 -2.32 4.71
CA ALA A 41 12.76 -1.35 5.78
C ALA A 41 12.67 0.07 5.21
N ILE A 42 11.63 0.80 5.61
CA ILE A 42 11.50 2.23 5.27
C ILE A 42 12.59 3.00 6.03
N LYS A 43 13.30 3.91 5.35
CA LYS A 43 14.32 4.76 5.97
C LYS A 43 13.68 5.66 7.03
N ARG A 44 14.45 6.03 8.06
CA ARG A 44 13.93 6.76 9.23
C ARG A 44 13.44 8.17 8.85
N ASP A 45 14.11 8.78 7.90
CA ASP A 45 13.93 10.13 7.35
C ASP A 45 13.03 10.16 6.11
N ALA A 46 12.49 9.01 5.68
CA ALA A 46 11.50 8.97 4.62
C ALA A 46 10.27 9.79 5.01
N TYR A 47 9.96 10.82 4.20
CA TYR A 47 8.74 11.60 4.36
C TYR A 47 7.53 10.67 4.35
N ARG A 48 6.78 10.71 5.45
CA ARG A 48 5.47 10.05 5.55
C ARG A 48 4.44 11.15 5.73
N PRO A 49 3.58 11.39 4.73
CA PRO A 49 2.51 12.35 4.90
C PRO A 49 1.67 11.90 6.10
N PHE A 50 1.36 12.84 7.00
CA PHE A 50 0.41 12.60 8.05
C PHE A 50 -0.95 12.38 7.39
N ALA A 51 -1.37 11.12 7.29
CA ALA A 51 -2.55 10.73 6.53
C ALA A 51 -3.87 10.98 7.28
N GLY A 52 -3.84 11.63 8.46
CA GLY A 52 -5.04 11.95 9.25
C GLY A 52 -5.95 10.74 9.50
N LYS A 53 -5.38 9.54 9.57
CA LYS A 53 -6.17 8.31 9.51
C LYS A 53 -7.07 8.20 10.73
N THR A 54 -8.38 8.15 10.48
CA THR A 54 -9.41 7.82 11.45
C THR A 54 -9.57 6.30 11.55
N MET A 55 -10.38 5.82 12.49
CA MET A 55 -10.74 4.39 12.53
C MET A 55 -11.33 3.91 11.20
N ASP A 56 -12.09 4.77 10.52
CA ASP A 56 -12.72 4.47 9.23
C ASP A 56 -11.71 4.35 8.08
N SER A 57 -10.51 4.92 8.21
CA SER A 57 -9.45 4.78 7.21
C SER A 57 -8.91 3.35 7.06
N TYR A 58 -9.30 2.45 7.98
CA TYR A 58 -8.97 1.03 7.96
C TYR A 58 -10.21 0.15 7.87
N ALA A 59 -11.40 0.75 7.77
CA ALA A 59 -12.64 0.01 7.60
C ALA A 59 -12.64 -0.72 6.26
N SER A 60 -13.10 -1.97 6.25
CA SER A 60 -13.33 -2.68 4.99
C SER A 60 -14.50 -2.05 4.24
N ASN A 61 -14.56 -2.19 2.92
CA ASN A 61 -15.71 -1.72 2.14
C ASN A 61 -17.04 -2.24 2.72
N ALA A 62 -17.09 -3.50 3.15
CA ALA A 62 -18.28 -4.08 3.79
C ALA A 62 -18.64 -3.39 5.12
N THR A 63 -17.65 -2.95 5.90
CA THR A 63 -17.87 -2.17 7.12
C THR A 63 -18.44 -0.79 6.80
N ILE A 64 -17.92 -0.14 5.75
CA ILE A 64 -18.36 1.19 5.30
C ILE A 64 -19.82 1.13 4.82
N VAL A 65 -20.15 0.18 3.93
CA VAL A 65 -21.52 0.01 3.42
C VAL A 65 -22.53 -0.26 4.55
N ARG A 66 -22.16 -1.08 5.54
CA ARG A 66 -23.01 -1.33 6.72
C ARG A 66 -23.22 -0.08 7.58
N ARG A 67 -22.16 0.71 7.79
CA ARG A 67 -22.24 2.00 8.51
C ARG A 67 -23.17 2.96 7.78
N ASP A 68 -23.07 2.99 6.46
CA ASP A 68 -23.83 3.88 5.58
C ASP A 68 -25.20 3.29 5.19
N GLN A 69 -25.66 2.26 5.90
CA GLN A 69 -26.97 1.65 5.72
C GLN A 69 -27.27 1.19 4.29
N TRP A 70 -26.26 0.67 3.59
CA TRP A 70 -26.39 0.22 2.21
C TRP A 70 -26.83 1.35 1.27
N ILE A 71 -26.30 2.55 1.49
CA ILE A 71 -26.52 3.74 0.64
C ILE A 71 -25.23 4.05 -0.12
N CYS A 72 -25.35 4.28 -1.43
CA CYS A 72 -24.25 4.71 -2.28
C CYS A 72 -23.79 6.11 -1.89
N ALA A 73 -22.49 6.28 -1.68
CA ALA A 73 -21.90 7.56 -1.33
C ALA A 73 -22.00 8.66 -2.41
N TYR A 74 -22.41 8.30 -3.64
CA TYR A 74 -22.48 9.22 -4.78
C TYR A 74 -23.90 9.58 -5.20
N CYS A 75 -24.84 8.63 -5.15
CA CYS A 75 -26.19 8.81 -5.68
C CYS A 75 -27.29 8.77 -4.62
N ASP A 76 -26.94 8.52 -3.35
CA ASP A 76 -27.86 8.37 -2.22
C ASP A 76 -28.93 7.26 -2.40
N GLY A 77 -28.73 6.37 -3.37
CA GLY A 77 -29.58 5.21 -3.62
C GLY A 77 -29.13 3.94 -2.89
N PRO A 78 -29.95 2.88 -2.86
CA PRO A 78 -29.56 1.57 -2.31
C PRO A 78 -28.33 0.98 -3.02
N ALA A 79 -27.42 0.37 -2.27
CA ALA A 79 -26.15 -0.13 -2.76
C ALA A 79 -25.65 -1.40 -2.03
N ASP A 80 -25.00 -2.30 -2.79
CA ASP A 80 -24.31 -3.50 -2.31
C ASP A 80 -22.81 -3.24 -2.02
N THR A 81 -22.24 -2.19 -2.63
CA THR A 81 -20.87 -1.70 -2.37
C THR A 81 -20.89 -0.20 -2.04
N VAL A 82 -19.72 0.40 -1.74
CA VAL A 82 -19.64 1.82 -1.31
C VAL A 82 -20.13 2.76 -2.41
N ASP A 83 -19.94 2.35 -3.66
CA ASP A 83 -20.24 3.11 -4.86
C ASP A 83 -21.35 2.51 -5.73
N HIS A 84 -21.84 1.28 -5.44
CA HIS A 84 -23.12 0.69 -5.93
C HIS A 84 -23.37 -0.73 -5.42
#